data_AF-A0A8H5F5C1-F1
#
_entry.id   AF-A0A8H5F5C1-F1
#
_cell.length_a   1.000
_cell.length_b   1.000
_cell.length_c   1.000
_cell.angle_alpha   90.00
_cell.angle_beta   90.00
_cell.angle_gamma   90.00
#
_symmetry.space_group_name_H-M   'P 1'
#
loop_
_entity.id
_entity.type
_entity.pdbx_description
1 polymer ?
#
loop_
_entity_poly.entity_id
_entity_poly.type
_entity_poly.pdbx_seq_one_letter_code
_entity_poly.pdbx_strand_id
1 'polypeptide(L)'
;MTSNPVADPKRTNVGSSTQRTTSSTRGQPRAAAGTNSVLNNARNTKIKNSSFVINTTNLGTARNPTLEELYQRVAPNAVLNEGGRADNAKCQPGTRKEVILLIEKWMNAIESDRILWLSGPAGGGKTAIMKTIAEQSTNQVVRTVNFFFFRTDTTRNSGHSVIPTLLYQIFQLYPLSMRIMAKILSTHSRILDGSIAQQCALLSALAPVIQRSTPAGARIVLLIDGLDECDVNAEISQSGILHALNALVMQDNSPFSLLIASRPEARIQMAFNQLPSHVQTIFLDDQYSPENDIRQFVKTEFRKIKGSHPSARSLPPEWPSVPDVEEIVTKSSGQFIYAATVMRYIARASTVPSLSLKRVQGIIPAASNSPFTHLDSIYAFILSQVDDLRATCDMLSMTFVKKGFIIGPSLKELLSHYHNTRTDFFPL
;
A
#
# COMPACT_ATOMS: atom_id res chain seq x y z
N MET A 1 20.22 55.89 -36.35
CA MET A 1 21.17 56.86 -36.96
C MET A 1 22.48 56.78 -36.18
N THR A 2 23.62 56.75 -36.87
CA THR A 2 24.96 57.30 -36.51
C THR A 2 25.44 57.25 -35.04
N SER A 3 26.68 56.87 -34.70
CA SER A 3 27.88 56.58 -35.51
C SER A 3 29.07 56.12 -34.63
N ASN A 4 29.80 55.07 -35.04
CA ASN A 4 31.25 54.90 -34.81
C ASN A 4 32.03 55.94 -35.69
N PRO A 5 33.35 56.25 -35.57
CA PRO A 5 34.47 55.26 -35.51
C PRO A 5 35.86 55.72 -34.92
N VAL A 6 36.93 54.93 -35.21
CA VAL A 6 38.40 55.27 -35.26
C VAL A 6 39.17 55.31 -33.90
N ALA A 7 40.41 54.81 -33.72
CA ALA A 7 41.43 54.18 -34.58
C ALA A 7 42.29 53.09 -33.86
N ASP A 8 42.90 52.22 -34.68
CA ASP A 8 44.06 51.33 -34.42
C ASP A 8 45.35 52.02 -34.94
N PRO A 9 46.60 51.68 -34.52
CA PRO A 9 47.40 50.78 -35.37
C PRO A 9 48.51 49.90 -34.72
N LYS A 10 48.52 48.62 -35.12
CA LYS A 10 49.69 47.84 -35.67
C LYS A 10 50.98 47.60 -34.84
N ARG A 11 51.37 46.32 -34.73
CA ARG A 11 52.46 45.69 -35.57
C ARG A 11 52.54 44.15 -35.39
N THR A 12 52.16 43.39 -36.43
CA THR A 12 53.02 42.50 -37.29
C THR A 12 53.72 41.31 -36.61
N ASN A 13 53.31 40.05 -36.90
CA ASN A 13 53.82 39.11 -37.96
C ASN A 13 55.19 38.49 -37.57
N VAL A 14 55.55 37.20 -37.69
CA VAL A 14 55.24 36.02 -38.56
C VAL A 14 55.47 34.74 -37.68
N GLY A 15 55.05 33.49 -37.93
CA GLY A 15 54.27 32.80 -38.99
C GLY A 15 54.80 31.35 -39.24
N SER A 16 54.18 30.58 -40.17
CA SER A 16 54.49 29.16 -40.57
C SER A 16 54.23 28.04 -39.53
N SER A 17 53.73 26.83 -39.87
CA SER A 17 53.03 26.35 -41.08
C SER A 17 52.34 24.97 -40.85
N THR A 18 51.09 24.81 -41.33
CA THR A 18 50.45 23.65 -42.05
C THR A 18 50.87 22.19 -41.72
N GLN A 19 50.01 21.14 -41.65
CA GLN A 19 48.71 20.79 -42.26
C GLN A 19 47.82 19.99 -41.25
N ARG A 20 46.47 20.02 -41.19
CA ARG A 20 45.35 19.82 -42.15
C ARG A 20 44.98 18.35 -42.49
N THR A 21 43.89 17.85 -41.90
CA THR A 21 42.74 17.07 -42.49
C THR A 21 41.76 16.71 -41.35
N THR A 22 40.55 17.28 -41.26
CA THR A 22 39.23 16.74 -41.74
C THR A 22 38.87 15.34 -41.21
N SER A 23 37.66 15.02 -40.72
CA SER A 23 36.38 15.77 -40.56
C SER A 23 35.29 14.90 -39.90
N SER A 24 34.29 15.50 -39.24
CA SER A 24 32.97 14.90 -38.90
C SER A 24 32.99 13.76 -37.84
N THR A 25 31.98 13.50 -36.99
CA THR A 25 30.54 13.84 -37.03
C THR A 25 29.92 13.93 -35.61
N ARG A 26 29.16 15.01 -35.33
CA ARG A 26 27.87 15.10 -34.58
C ARG A 26 27.46 13.97 -33.60
N GLY A 27 27.07 14.29 -32.34
CA GLY A 27 26.25 13.35 -31.54
C GLY A 27 26.07 13.47 -30.01
N GLN A 28 25.51 14.57 -29.49
CA GLN A 28 24.80 14.69 -28.18
C GLN A 28 25.55 14.45 -26.83
N PRO A 29 25.07 15.05 -25.71
CA PRO A 29 25.79 15.08 -24.44
C PRO A 29 25.56 13.83 -23.59
N ARG A 30 26.65 13.30 -23.04
CA ARG A 30 26.66 12.15 -22.13
C ARG A 30 26.46 12.64 -20.69
N ALA A 31 25.44 12.14 -20.00
CA ALA A 31 25.22 12.44 -18.58
C ALA A 31 26.43 12.01 -17.74
N ALA A 32 26.84 12.86 -16.79
CA ALA A 32 28.01 12.63 -15.95
C ALA A 32 27.72 11.53 -14.90
N ALA A 33 28.19 10.31 -15.15
CA ALA A 33 28.28 9.28 -14.13
C ALA A 33 29.45 9.61 -13.18
N GLY A 34 29.16 9.81 -11.90
CA GLY A 34 30.17 10.13 -10.89
C GLY A 34 31.17 8.98 -10.70
N THR A 35 32.41 9.18 -11.13
CA THR A 35 33.50 8.22 -10.92
C THR A 35 34.16 8.43 -9.56
N ASN A 36 33.87 7.56 -8.60
CA ASN A 36 34.65 7.47 -7.35
C ASN A 36 36.07 6.97 -7.65
N SER A 37 37.00 7.90 -7.86
CA SER A 37 38.43 7.60 -8.03
C SER A 37 39.12 7.44 -6.67
N VAL A 38 39.91 6.37 -6.53
CA VAL A 38 40.66 6.02 -5.31
C VAL A 38 41.88 6.95 -5.09
N LEU A 39 42.27 7.75 -6.09
CA LEU A 39 43.48 8.59 -6.07
C LEU A 39 43.19 10.07 -6.38
N ASN A 40 42.11 10.62 -5.83
CA ASN A 40 41.80 12.05 -5.98
C ASN A 40 42.91 12.94 -5.39
N ASN A 41 43.31 13.97 -6.15
CA ASN A 41 44.36 14.96 -5.83
C ASN A 41 45.81 14.45 -5.71
N ALA A 42 46.12 13.20 -6.09
CA ALA A 42 47.51 12.74 -6.18
C ALA A 42 48.29 13.43 -7.33
N ARG A 43 49.56 13.75 -7.12
CA ARG A 43 50.51 14.24 -8.14
C ARG A 43 51.83 13.45 -8.06
N ASN A 44 52.51 13.26 -9.20
CA ASN A 44 53.78 12.53 -9.33
C ASN A 44 53.80 11.04 -8.90
N THR A 45 52.65 10.36 -8.84
CA THR A 45 52.59 8.93 -8.51
C THR A 45 53.06 8.06 -9.69
N LYS A 46 54.17 7.32 -9.53
CA LYS A 46 54.59 6.26 -10.47
C LYS A 46 54.23 4.88 -9.91
N ILE A 47 53.19 4.27 -10.47
CA ILE A 47 52.79 2.89 -10.18
C ILE A 47 53.50 1.97 -11.19
N LYS A 48 54.16 0.92 -10.71
CA LYS A 48 54.80 -0.12 -11.54
C LYS A 48 54.32 -1.50 -11.10
N ASN A 49 54.12 -2.39 -12.07
CA ASN A 49 53.70 -3.80 -11.87
C ASN A 49 52.44 -3.95 -10.99
N SER A 50 51.31 -3.37 -11.40
CA SER A 50 50.04 -3.50 -10.69
C SER A 50 48.92 -4.05 -11.57
N SER A 51 48.23 -5.09 -11.08
CA SER A 51 47.02 -5.66 -11.66
C SER A 51 45.78 -4.99 -11.06
N PHE A 52 45.16 -4.06 -11.80
CA PHE A 52 43.92 -3.43 -11.38
C PHE A 52 42.71 -4.27 -11.79
N VAL A 53 42.16 -5.04 -10.83
CA VAL A 53 40.89 -5.78 -11.03
C VAL A 53 39.72 -4.84 -10.75
N ILE A 54 39.19 -4.22 -11.81
CA ILE A 54 37.97 -3.42 -11.72
C ILE A 54 36.77 -4.38 -11.76
N ASN A 55 36.24 -4.73 -10.59
CA ASN A 55 34.94 -5.40 -10.49
C ASN A 55 33.81 -4.39 -10.77
N THR A 56 33.61 -4.04 -12.05
CA THR A 56 32.36 -3.41 -12.51
C THR A 56 31.21 -4.39 -12.31
N THR A 57 30.54 -4.30 -11.17
CA THR A 57 29.20 -4.87 -11.00
C THR A 57 28.25 -4.09 -11.88
N ASN A 58 28.13 -4.51 -13.14
CA ASN A 58 27.00 -4.13 -13.97
C ASN A 58 25.73 -4.58 -13.26
N LEU A 59 25.00 -3.63 -12.64
CA LEU A 59 23.58 -3.74 -12.34
C LEU A 59 22.75 -3.62 -13.64
N GLY A 60 23.29 -4.17 -14.73
CA GLY A 60 22.54 -4.46 -15.93
C GLY A 60 21.68 -5.69 -15.70
N THR A 61 20.53 -5.69 -16.34
CA THR A 61 19.44 -6.68 -16.27
C THR A 61 19.81 -8.05 -16.85
N ALA A 62 20.86 -8.67 -16.32
CA ALA A 62 21.10 -10.10 -16.46
C ALA A 62 20.01 -10.83 -15.68
N ARG A 63 18.96 -11.30 -16.38
CA ARG A 63 17.91 -12.15 -15.80
C ARG A 63 18.57 -13.35 -15.15
N ASN A 64 18.51 -13.40 -13.82
CA ASN A 64 18.99 -14.54 -13.07
C ASN A 64 17.88 -15.60 -13.10
N PRO A 65 18.01 -16.68 -13.88
CA PRO A 65 16.91 -17.64 -14.08
C PRO A 65 16.43 -18.24 -12.76
N THR A 66 17.32 -18.30 -11.77
CA THR A 66 17.08 -18.81 -10.43
C THR A 66 16.19 -17.91 -9.55
N LEU A 67 16.08 -16.62 -9.87
CA LEU A 67 15.18 -15.68 -9.17
C LEU A 67 13.88 -15.43 -9.94
N GLU A 68 13.84 -15.75 -11.25
CA GLU A 68 12.66 -15.59 -12.09
C GLU A 68 11.45 -16.35 -11.51
N GLU A 69 11.68 -17.57 -11.01
CA GLU A 69 10.67 -18.41 -10.37
C GLU A 69 10.09 -17.81 -9.08
N LEU A 70 10.89 -17.02 -8.34
CA LEU A 70 10.43 -16.26 -7.18
C LEU A 70 9.61 -15.05 -7.65
N TYR A 71 10.10 -14.31 -8.64
CA TYR A 71 9.40 -13.12 -9.17
C TYR A 71 8.06 -13.45 -9.80
N GLN A 72 7.90 -14.63 -10.41
CA GLN A 72 6.61 -15.12 -10.91
C GLN A 72 5.56 -15.40 -9.81
N ARG A 73 6.00 -15.61 -8.56
CA ARG A 73 5.12 -15.79 -7.39
C ARG A 73 4.95 -14.53 -6.54
N VAL A 74 5.59 -13.41 -6.90
CA VAL A 74 5.36 -12.11 -6.24
C VAL A 74 3.98 -11.58 -6.63
N ALA A 75 3.30 -10.93 -5.69
CA ALA A 75 2.09 -10.15 -5.91
C ALA A 75 2.42 -8.65 -5.74
N PRO A 76 2.82 -7.92 -6.80
CA PRO A 76 3.21 -6.50 -6.71
C PRO A 76 2.07 -5.64 -6.16
N ASN A 77 0.85 -5.91 -6.59
CA ASN A 77 -0.38 -5.30 -6.08
C ASN A 77 -0.62 -5.54 -4.57
N ALA A 78 0.04 -6.51 -3.92
CA ALA A 78 0.01 -6.68 -2.46
C ALA A 78 0.98 -5.75 -1.71
N VAL A 79 1.82 -4.97 -2.43
CA VAL A 79 2.78 -4.03 -1.87
C VAL A 79 2.22 -2.60 -1.90
N LEU A 80 2.51 -1.82 -0.84
CA LEU A 80 2.16 -0.41 -0.72
C LEU A 80 2.63 0.39 -1.95
N ASN A 81 1.75 1.22 -2.50
CA ASN A 81 1.99 2.08 -3.68
C ASN A 81 2.18 1.34 -5.03
N GLU A 82 2.32 0.00 -5.05
CA GLU A 82 2.32 -0.80 -6.28
C GLU A 82 0.89 -1.25 -6.70
N GLY A 83 -0.09 -1.14 -5.79
CA GLY A 83 -1.52 -1.27 -6.09
C GLY A 83 -2.17 0.01 -6.67
N GLY A 84 -3.43 -0.10 -7.11
CA GLY A 84 -4.20 1.01 -7.69
C GLY A 84 -4.49 2.17 -6.71
N ARG A 85 -4.85 3.35 -7.23
CA ARG A 85 -5.06 4.55 -6.39
C ARG A 85 -6.14 4.39 -5.30
N ALA A 86 -7.16 3.56 -5.54
CA ALA A 86 -8.18 3.23 -4.54
C ALA A 86 -7.63 2.34 -3.40
N ASP A 87 -6.69 1.46 -3.71
CA ASP A 87 -6.05 0.56 -2.75
C ASP A 87 -5.07 1.30 -1.83
N ASN A 88 -4.51 2.43 -2.26
CA ASN A 88 -3.54 3.22 -1.51
C ASN A 88 -4.17 4.22 -0.52
N ALA A 89 -5.40 4.00 -0.06
CA ALA A 89 -6.05 4.82 0.96
C ALA A 89 -5.36 4.64 2.34
N LYS A 90 -4.99 5.76 2.96
CA LYS A 90 -4.27 5.85 4.26
C LYS A 90 -5.12 6.61 5.27
N CYS A 91 -4.74 6.62 6.55
CA CYS A 91 -5.41 7.47 7.54
C CYS A 91 -5.36 8.94 7.12
N GLN A 92 -6.49 9.64 7.23
CA GLN A 92 -6.55 11.07 6.99
C GLN A 92 -5.71 11.79 8.05
N PRO A 93 -4.77 12.68 7.69
CA PRO A 93 -3.96 13.44 8.63
C PRO A 93 -4.74 13.96 9.83
N GLY A 94 -4.31 13.50 11.01
CA GLY A 94 -4.87 13.83 12.31
C GLY A 94 -5.84 12.81 12.90
N THR A 95 -6.26 11.79 12.14
CA THR A 95 -7.10 10.66 12.62
C THR A 95 -6.26 9.48 13.13
N ARG A 96 -6.84 8.62 13.98
CA ARG A 96 -6.26 7.36 14.50
C ARG A 96 -4.89 7.51 15.18
N LYS A 97 -4.55 8.73 15.62
CA LYS A 97 -3.24 9.07 16.19
C LYS A 97 -2.83 8.17 17.34
N GLU A 98 -3.74 7.88 18.26
CA GLU A 98 -3.44 7.08 19.45
C GLU A 98 -3.02 5.66 19.08
N VAL A 99 -3.78 5.01 18.20
CA VAL A 99 -3.45 3.66 17.70
C VAL A 99 -2.12 3.66 16.93
N ILE A 100 -1.90 4.66 16.08
CA ILE A 100 -0.63 4.82 15.34
C ILE A 100 0.54 4.95 16.33
N LEU A 101 0.41 5.80 17.35
CA LEU A 101 1.44 6.00 18.38
C LEU A 101 1.68 4.74 19.23
N LEU A 102 0.66 3.93 19.51
CA LEU A 102 0.82 2.65 20.21
C LEU A 102 1.60 1.65 19.36
N ILE A 103 1.30 1.56 18.07
CA ILE A 103 2.04 0.71 17.12
C ILE A 103 3.48 1.20 16.96
N GLU A 104 3.70 2.50 16.75
CA GLU A 104 5.04 3.09 16.65
C GLU A 104 5.88 2.84 17.92
N LYS A 105 5.29 2.94 19.12
CA LYS A 105 5.96 2.58 20.38
C LYS A 105 6.35 1.10 20.42
N TRP A 106 5.44 0.19 20.06
CA TRP A 106 5.73 -1.24 20.01
C TRP A 106 6.84 -1.58 19.01
N MET A 107 6.82 -0.96 17.83
CA MET A 107 7.82 -1.16 16.76
C MET A 107 9.23 -0.71 17.16
N ASN A 108 9.35 0.36 17.95
CA ASN A 108 10.63 0.94 18.36
C ASN A 108 11.16 0.41 19.70
N ALA A 109 10.38 -0.38 20.44
CA ALA A 109 10.81 -0.94 21.72
C ALA A 109 11.78 -2.13 21.54
N ILE A 110 12.91 -2.08 22.24
CA ILE A 110 13.95 -3.12 22.20
C ILE A 110 13.42 -4.44 22.79
N GLU A 111 12.60 -4.34 23.84
CA GLU A 111 12.04 -5.46 24.61
C GLU A 111 10.50 -5.57 24.47
N SER A 112 9.95 -5.30 23.28
CA SER A 112 8.55 -5.63 22.98
C SER A 112 8.36 -7.06 22.49
N ASP A 113 7.12 -7.54 22.67
CA ASP A 113 6.57 -8.73 22.00
C ASP A 113 6.93 -8.78 20.52
N ARG A 114 7.16 -9.99 20.00
CA ARG A 114 7.46 -10.17 18.58
C ARG A 114 6.24 -10.03 17.68
N ILE A 115 5.03 -10.15 18.22
CA ILE A 115 3.77 -10.14 17.47
C ILE A 115 2.82 -9.08 18.05
N LEU A 116 2.28 -8.22 17.18
CA LEU A 116 1.14 -7.37 17.48
C LEU A 116 -0.03 -7.71 16.54
N TRP A 117 -1.22 -7.83 17.10
CA TRP A 117 -2.46 -8.05 16.37
C TRP A 117 -3.38 -6.82 16.45
N LEU A 118 -3.54 -6.13 15.32
CA LEU A 118 -4.50 -5.05 15.12
C LEU A 118 -5.86 -5.65 14.68
N SER A 119 -6.71 -5.90 15.66
CA SER A 119 -8.03 -6.50 15.47
C SER A 119 -9.14 -5.43 15.38
N GLY A 120 -10.34 -5.83 14.98
CA GLY A 120 -11.51 -4.94 14.98
C GLY A 120 -12.50 -5.20 13.83
N PRO A 121 -13.60 -4.44 13.76
CA PRO A 121 -14.67 -4.65 12.79
C PRO A 121 -14.28 -4.32 11.34
N ALA A 122 -15.15 -4.71 10.40
CA ALA A 122 -15.10 -4.24 9.02
C ALA A 122 -15.27 -2.71 8.98
N GLY A 123 -14.59 -2.03 8.06
CA GLY A 123 -14.69 -0.56 7.95
C GLY A 123 -14.08 0.25 9.09
N GLY A 124 -13.53 -0.36 10.14
CA GLY A 124 -12.90 0.32 11.29
C GLY A 124 -11.57 1.05 10.99
N GLY A 125 -11.00 0.85 9.79
CA GLY A 125 -9.81 1.57 9.32
C GLY A 125 -8.46 0.83 9.45
N LYS A 126 -8.45 -0.46 9.84
CA LYS A 126 -7.23 -1.29 9.98
C LYS A 126 -6.23 -1.14 8.82
N THR A 127 -6.67 -1.41 7.60
CA THR A 127 -5.88 -1.27 6.37
C THR A 127 -5.31 0.14 6.17
N ALA A 128 -6.06 1.18 6.54
CA ALA A 128 -5.61 2.56 6.43
C ALA A 128 -4.50 2.86 7.45
N ILE A 129 -4.60 2.33 8.69
CA ILE A 129 -3.57 2.40 9.72
C ILE A 129 -2.31 1.65 9.25
N MET A 130 -2.46 0.42 8.77
CA MET A 130 -1.35 -0.41 8.25
C MET A 130 -0.59 0.31 7.11
N LYS A 131 -1.32 0.96 6.19
CA LYS A 131 -0.72 1.73 5.08
C LYS A 131 -0.07 3.04 5.52
N THR A 132 -0.58 3.66 6.59
CA THR A 132 0.04 4.84 7.23
C THR A 132 1.35 4.47 7.92
N ILE A 133 1.36 3.41 8.74
CA ILE A 133 2.57 2.86 9.39
C ILE A 133 3.62 2.48 8.32
N ALA A 134 3.21 1.75 7.29
CA ALA A 134 4.10 1.33 6.20
C ALA A 134 4.78 2.53 5.51
N GLU A 135 4.05 3.61 5.24
CA GLU A 135 4.62 4.84 4.67
C GLU A 135 5.57 5.54 5.64
N GLN A 136 5.17 5.74 6.90
CA GLN A 136 5.95 6.44 7.91
C GLN A 136 7.32 5.78 8.17
N SER A 137 7.37 4.43 8.15
CA SER A 137 8.61 3.68 8.36
C SER A 137 9.61 3.75 7.20
N THR A 138 9.24 4.26 6.02
CA THR A 138 10.14 4.36 4.85
C THR A 138 11.43 5.14 5.17
N ASN A 139 11.32 6.15 6.04
CA ASN A 139 12.42 7.04 6.43
C ASN A 139 12.92 6.80 7.87
N GLN A 140 12.54 5.69 8.51
CA GLN A 140 12.92 5.37 9.88
C GLN A 140 14.03 4.31 9.96
N VAL A 141 14.57 4.15 11.17
CA VAL A 141 15.54 3.08 11.49
C VAL A 141 14.87 1.71 11.45
N VAL A 142 13.66 1.59 12.03
CA VAL A 142 12.81 0.41 11.91
C VAL A 142 12.25 0.38 10.49
N ARG A 143 12.50 -0.71 9.76
CA ARG A 143 12.02 -0.91 8.39
C ARG A 143 10.80 -1.82 8.39
N THR A 144 9.92 -1.62 7.42
CA THR A 144 8.73 -2.44 7.20
C THR A 144 8.81 -3.11 5.83
N VAL A 145 8.23 -4.31 5.73
CA VAL A 145 7.85 -4.95 4.47
C VAL A 145 6.43 -5.47 4.62
N ASN A 146 5.63 -5.42 3.56
CA ASN A 146 4.19 -5.51 3.68
C ASN A 146 3.54 -6.48 2.68
N PHE A 147 2.40 -7.04 3.09
CA PHE A 147 1.52 -7.83 2.24
C PHE A 147 0.07 -7.46 2.58
N PHE A 148 -0.61 -6.83 1.63
CA PHE A 148 -2.03 -6.48 1.72
C PHE A 148 -2.87 -7.53 1.00
N PHE A 149 -3.51 -8.43 1.76
CA PHE A 149 -4.48 -9.36 1.18
C PHE A 149 -5.64 -8.62 0.53
N PHE A 150 -6.29 -9.26 -0.45
CA PHE A 150 -7.60 -8.81 -0.93
C PHE A 150 -8.40 -9.96 -1.50
N ARG A 151 -9.54 -10.26 -0.87
CA ARG A 151 -10.31 -11.50 -1.07
C ARG A 151 -10.69 -11.76 -2.53
N THR A 152 -10.87 -10.70 -3.31
CA THR A 152 -11.36 -10.74 -4.70
C THR A 152 -10.28 -10.59 -5.77
N ASP A 153 -9.01 -10.70 -5.40
CA ASP A 153 -7.85 -10.63 -6.29
C ASP A 153 -7.00 -11.89 -6.13
N THR A 154 -7.04 -12.77 -7.13
CA THR A 154 -6.46 -14.12 -7.10
C THR A 154 -4.94 -14.16 -6.99
N THR A 155 -4.26 -13.02 -7.18
CA THR A 155 -2.82 -12.92 -6.98
C THR A 155 -2.44 -12.67 -5.51
N ARG A 156 -3.35 -12.07 -4.73
CA ARG A 156 -3.13 -11.65 -3.34
C ARG A 156 -4.23 -12.09 -2.36
N ASN A 157 -4.97 -13.15 -2.67
CA ASN A 157 -5.94 -13.78 -1.77
C ASN A 157 -5.45 -15.14 -1.20
N SER A 158 -4.18 -15.49 -1.40
CA SER A 158 -3.64 -16.82 -1.06
C SER A 158 -2.26 -16.72 -0.40
N GLY A 159 -1.94 -17.67 0.47
CA GLY A 159 -0.67 -17.70 1.21
C GLY A 159 0.58 -17.90 0.36
N HIS A 160 0.46 -18.46 -0.87
CA HIS A 160 1.63 -18.77 -1.72
C HIS A 160 2.42 -17.53 -2.16
N SER A 161 1.78 -16.37 -2.33
CA SER A 161 2.46 -15.14 -2.73
C SER A 161 3.02 -14.32 -1.56
N VAL A 162 2.70 -14.67 -0.31
CA VAL A 162 3.13 -13.92 0.89
C VAL A 162 4.66 -13.89 0.99
N ILE A 163 5.30 -15.05 1.13
CA ILE A 163 6.75 -15.12 1.36
C ILE A 163 7.57 -14.60 0.17
N PRO A 164 7.27 -14.95 -1.10
CA PRO A 164 7.93 -14.36 -2.27
C PRO A 164 7.86 -12.83 -2.31
N THR A 165 6.70 -12.25 -1.96
CA THR A 165 6.49 -10.80 -1.97
C THR A 165 7.22 -10.08 -0.82
N LEU A 166 7.31 -10.69 0.36
CA LEU A 166 8.13 -10.16 1.46
C LEU A 166 9.62 -10.25 1.13
N LEU A 167 10.08 -11.36 0.54
CA LEU A 167 11.45 -11.53 0.05
C LEU A 167 11.84 -10.49 -0.99
N TYR A 168 10.97 -10.23 -1.98
CA TYR A 168 11.17 -9.21 -3.00
C TYR A 168 11.45 -7.82 -2.38
N GLN A 169 10.65 -7.40 -1.40
CA GLN A 169 10.88 -6.14 -0.68
C GLN A 169 12.17 -6.16 0.16
N ILE A 170 12.51 -7.28 0.81
CA ILE A 170 13.78 -7.43 1.54
C ILE A 170 14.98 -7.30 0.60
N PHE A 171 14.90 -7.75 -0.66
CA PHE A 171 15.97 -7.55 -1.63
C PHE A 171 16.18 -6.08 -1.99
N GLN A 172 15.10 -5.27 -2.03
CA GLN A 172 15.19 -3.82 -2.24
C GLN A 172 15.84 -3.13 -1.03
N LEU A 173 15.48 -3.54 0.20
CA LEU A 173 16.06 -2.99 1.43
C LEU A 173 17.53 -3.40 1.64
N TYR A 174 17.90 -4.64 1.29
CA TYR A 174 19.23 -5.21 1.52
C TYR A 174 19.74 -5.95 0.26
N PRO A 175 20.29 -5.25 -0.76
CA PRO A 175 20.64 -5.87 -2.05
C PRO A 175 21.59 -7.08 -2.00
N LEU A 176 22.38 -7.24 -0.94
CA LEU A 176 23.23 -8.43 -0.74
C LEU A 176 22.43 -9.71 -0.49
N SER A 177 21.23 -9.61 0.08
CA SER A 177 20.34 -10.75 0.35
C SER A 177 19.90 -11.47 -0.94
N MET A 178 19.72 -10.73 -2.03
CA MET A 178 19.39 -11.27 -3.36
C MET A 178 20.44 -12.28 -3.85
N ARG A 179 21.73 -12.02 -3.61
CA ARG A 179 22.83 -12.93 -4.00
C ARG A 179 22.83 -14.23 -3.17
N ILE A 180 22.49 -14.15 -1.89
CA ILE A 180 22.31 -15.32 -1.04
C ILE A 180 21.11 -16.14 -1.52
N MET A 181 19.98 -15.48 -1.78
CA MET A 181 18.78 -16.17 -2.22
C MET A 181 18.96 -16.87 -3.57
N ALA A 182 19.62 -16.23 -4.53
CA ALA A 182 19.98 -16.85 -5.80
C ALA A 182 20.79 -18.16 -5.63
N LYS A 183 21.68 -18.23 -4.64
CA LYS A 183 22.46 -19.44 -4.33
C LYS A 183 21.62 -20.50 -3.62
N ILE A 184 20.67 -20.11 -2.76
CA ILE A 184 19.77 -21.05 -2.09
C ILE A 184 18.84 -21.71 -3.11
N LEU A 185 18.19 -20.90 -3.96
CA LEU A 185 17.25 -21.37 -4.98
C LEU A 185 17.92 -22.16 -6.11
N SER A 186 19.22 -21.96 -6.38
CA SER A 186 19.94 -22.80 -7.37
C SER A 186 20.12 -24.24 -6.92
N THR A 187 19.99 -24.50 -5.61
CA THR A 187 20.12 -25.83 -5.01
C THR A 187 18.76 -26.37 -4.55
N HIS A 188 17.80 -25.50 -4.20
CA HIS A 188 16.54 -25.86 -3.56
C HIS A 188 15.32 -25.13 -4.17
N SER A 189 15.21 -25.02 -5.50
CA SER A 189 14.12 -24.26 -6.17
C SER A 189 12.71 -24.62 -5.68
N ARG A 190 12.43 -25.93 -5.54
CA ARG A 190 11.16 -26.50 -5.04
C ARG A 190 10.72 -26.03 -3.65
N ILE A 191 11.55 -25.32 -2.90
CA ILE A 191 11.14 -24.73 -1.61
C ILE A 191 10.01 -23.69 -1.78
N LEU A 192 9.90 -23.08 -2.96
CA LEU A 192 8.82 -22.14 -3.32
C LEU A 192 7.48 -22.84 -3.61
N ASP A 193 7.49 -24.13 -3.93
CA ASP A 193 6.31 -25.01 -3.99
C ASP A 193 6.01 -25.68 -2.65
N GLY A 194 6.91 -25.53 -1.67
CA GLY A 194 6.76 -26.09 -0.34
C GLY A 194 5.73 -25.36 0.52
N SER A 195 5.43 -25.94 1.68
CA SER A 195 4.57 -25.32 2.69
C SER A 195 5.11 -23.95 3.11
N ILE A 196 4.23 -23.06 3.59
CA ILE A 196 4.65 -21.73 4.04
C ILE A 196 5.73 -21.76 5.14
N ALA A 197 5.77 -22.81 5.96
CA ALA A 197 6.85 -23.01 6.94
C ALA A 197 8.21 -23.28 6.27
N GLN A 198 8.24 -24.05 5.17
CA GLN A 198 9.45 -24.24 4.36
C GLN A 198 9.86 -22.94 3.67
N GLN A 199 8.90 -22.17 3.15
CA GLN A 199 9.17 -20.86 2.57
C GLN A 199 9.71 -19.86 3.61
N CYS A 200 9.19 -19.84 4.85
CA CYS A 200 9.72 -19.00 5.93
C CYS A 200 11.22 -19.24 6.20
N ALA A 201 11.75 -20.44 5.97
CA ALA A 201 13.18 -20.71 6.10
C ALA A 201 14.04 -19.85 5.14
N LEU A 202 13.48 -19.39 4.02
CA LEU A 202 14.14 -18.41 3.14
C LEU A 202 14.32 -17.05 3.82
N LEU A 203 13.35 -16.60 4.62
CA LEU A 203 13.47 -15.37 5.41
C LEU A 203 14.49 -15.55 6.54
N SER A 204 14.44 -16.68 7.25
CA SER A 204 15.44 -17.06 8.27
C SER A 204 16.86 -17.03 7.72
N ALA A 205 17.09 -17.56 6.51
CA ALA A 205 18.41 -17.61 5.89
C ALA A 205 19.01 -16.22 5.58
N LEU A 206 18.19 -15.16 5.54
CA LEU A 206 18.65 -13.78 5.33
C LEU A 206 19.01 -13.06 6.64
N ALA A 207 18.66 -13.62 7.80
CA ALA A 207 18.86 -12.98 9.09
C ALA A 207 20.30 -12.47 9.35
N PRO A 208 21.38 -13.24 9.05
CA PRO A 208 22.74 -12.76 9.27
C PRO A 208 23.15 -11.56 8.41
N VAL A 209 22.57 -11.39 7.22
CA VAL A 209 22.85 -10.22 6.35
C VAL A 209 22.03 -9.01 6.78
N ILE A 210 20.78 -9.22 7.17
CA ILE A 210 19.93 -8.17 7.73
C ILE A 210 20.62 -7.58 8.96
N GLN A 211 20.98 -8.41 9.94
CA GLN A 211 21.61 -7.99 11.20
C GLN A 211 22.90 -7.21 11.02
N ARG A 212 23.77 -7.62 10.08
CA ARG A 212 25.01 -6.90 9.76
C ARG A 212 24.78 -5.54 9.08
N SER A 213 23.57 -5.32 8.57
CA SER A 213 23.17 -4.12 7.83
C SER A 213 22.22 -3.21 8.63
N THR A 214 21.75 -3.65 9.80
CA THR A 214 20.85 -2.93 10.70
C THR A 214 21.56 -2.52 11.99
N PRO A 215 21.19 -1.40 12.63
CA PRO A 215 21.63 -1.10 13.99
C PRO A 215 21.30 -2.21 14.99
N ALA A 216 22.09 -2.36 16.05
CA ALA A 216 21.85 -3.35 17.09
C ALA A 216 20.46 -3.16 17.72
N GLY A 217 19.71 -4.25 17.86
CA GLY A 217 18.33 -4.24 18.37
C GLY A 217 17.26 -3.78 17.39
N ALA A 218 17.61 -3.22 16.21
CA ALA A 218 16.63 -2.85 15.20
C ALA A 218 16.01 -4.10 14.54
N ARG A 219 14.72 -4.02 14.23
CA ARG A 219 13.92 -5.10 13.66
C ARG A 219 13.34 -4.70 12.30
N ILE A 220 13.05 -5.67 11.44
CA ILE A 220 12.17 -5.51 10.28
C ILE A 220 10.77 -5.96 10.69
N VAL A 221 9.76 -5.11 10.53
CA VAL A 221 8.37 -5.46 10.84
C VAL A 221 7.67 -5.95 9.57
N LEU A 222 7.21 -7.19 9.61
CA LEU A 222 6.38 -7.83 8.59
C LEU A 222 4.92 -7.37 8.81
N LEU A 223 4.40 -6.55 7.91
CA LEU A 223 3.04 -6.02 7.95
C LEU A 223 2.11 -6.90 7.12
N ILE A 224 1.20 -7.64 7.75
CA ILE A 224 0.24 -8.52 7.07
C ILE A 224 -1.17 -8.00 7.32
N ASP A 225 -1.78 -7.35 6.34
CA ASP A 225 -3.12 -6.77 6.46
C ASP A 225 -4.16 -7.63 5.72
N GLY A 226 -5.33 -7.80 6.35
CA GLY A 226 -6.43 -8.56 5.80
C GLY A 226 -6.23 -10.07 5.87
N LEU A 227 -5.70 -10.62 6.98
CA LEU A 227 -5.58 -12.09 7.11
C LEU A 227 -6.93 -12.81 6.93
N ASP A 228 -8.05 -12.17 7.34
CA ASP A 228 -9.42 -12.64 7.06
C ASP A 228 -9.81 -12.64 5.57
N GLU A 229 -9.03 -11.97 4.71
CA GLU A 229 -9.23 -11.93 3.26
C GLU A 229 -8.42 -13.00 2.49
N CYS A 230 -7.56 -13.77 3.16
CA CYS A 230 -7.03 -15.01 2.60
C CYS A 230 -8.17 -16.02 2.40
N ASP A 231 -8.23 -16.64 1.22
CA ASP A 231 -9.23 -17.65 0.87
C ASP A 231 -9.21 -18.80 1.89
N VAL A 232 -10.39 -19.14 2.37
CA VAL A 232 -10.64 -20.17 3.39
C VAL A 232 -10.39 -21.57 2.82
N ASN A 233 -10.47 -21.72 1.49
CA ASN A 233 -10.20 -22.96 0.76
C ASN A 233 -8.78 -23.00 0.17
N ALA A 234 -7.93 -21.99 0.42
CA ALA A 234 -6.54 -22.04 0.00
C ALA A 234 -5.79 -23.18 0.72
N GLU A 235 -4.91 -23.85 -0.03
CA GLU A 235 -4.01 -24.89 0.51
C GLU A 235 -3.21 -24.36 1.71
N ILE A 236 -2.72 -23.12 1.60
CA ILE A 236 -2.08 -22.38 2.68
C ILE A 236 -3.13 -21.54 3.43
N SER A 237 -3.68 -22.11 4.49
CA SER A 237 -4.71 -21.47 5.33
C SER A 237 -4.20 -20.31 6.20
N GLN A 238 -5.13 -19.45 6.63
CA GLN A 238 -4.91 -18.35 7.60
C GLN A 238 -4.13 -18.78 8.84
N SER A 239 -4.48 -19.94 9.43
CA SER A 239 -3.79 -20.49 10.59
C SER A 239 -2.37 -20.96 10.25
N GLY A 240 -2.18 -21.58 9.08
CA GLY A 240 -0.86 -21.99 8.59
C GLY A 240 0.08 -20.80 8.39
N ILE A 241 -0.43 -19.70 7.85
CA ILE A 241 0.30 -18.42 7.72
C ILE A 241 0.73 -17.91 9.10
N LEU A 242 -0.21 -17.82 10.05
CA LEU A 242 0.07 -17.31 11.39
C LEU A 242 1.11 -18.16 12.13
N HIS A 243 0.97 -19.48 12.13
CA HIS A 243 1.90 -20.39 12.80
C HIS A 243 3.30 -20.35 12.19
N ALA A 244 3.41 -20.29 10.86
CA ALA A 244 4.70 -20.21 10.17
C ALA A 244 5.42 -18.86 10.38
N LEU A 245 4.68 -17.75 10.44
CA LEU A 245 5.25 -16.43 10.73
C LEU A 245 5.60 -16.28 12.22
N ASN A 246 4.81 -16.87 13.13
CA ASN A 246 5.17 -16.99 14.55
C ASN A 246 6.50 -17.75 14.71
N ALA A 247 6.62 -18.93 14.10
CA ALA A 247 7.85 -19.71 14.16
C ALA A 247 9.07 -18.95 13.61
N LEU A 248 8.90 -18.10 12.59
CA LEU A 248 9.95 -17.23 12.05
C LEU A 248 10.39 -16.13 13.04
N VAL A 249 9.46 -15.44 13.71
CA VAL A 249 9.82 -14.33 14.63
C VAL A 249 10.30 -14.80 16.00
N MET A 250 9.96 -16.03 16.39
CA MET A 250 10.39 -16.66 17.66
C MET A 250 11.72 -17.41 17.55
N GLN A 251 12.37 -17.45 16.38
CA GLN A 251 13.73 -17.99 16.24
C GLN A 251 14.76 -17.16 17.01
N ASP A 252 15.79 -17.84 17.55
CA ASP A 252 16.92 -17.19 18.19
C ASP A 252 17.56 -16.16 17.26
N ASN A 253 17.72 -14.94 17.77
CA ASN A 253 18.20 -13.79 17.01
C ASN A 253 17.38 -13.51 15.72
N SER A 254 16.07 -13.79 15.69
CA SER A 254 15.25 -13.34 14.56
C SER A 254 15.28 -11.81 14.44
N PRO A 255 15.62 -11.22 13.28
CA PRO A 255 15.55 -9.78 13.06
C PRO A 255 14.13 -9.31 12.75
N PHE A 256 13.15 -10.21 12.79
CA PHE A 256 11.78 -9.93 12.39
C PHE A 256 10.87 -9.68 13.61
N SER A 257 9.86 -8.85 13.38
CA SER A 257 8.65 -8.70 14.18
C SER A 257 7.44 -8.78 13.24
N LEU A 258 6.27 -9.10 13.75
CA LEU A 258 5.06 -9.37 12.97
C LEU A 258 3.92 -8.46 13.44
N LEU A 259 3.37 -7.67 12.53
CA LEU A 259 2.17 -6.89 12.76
C LEU A 259 1.08 -7.40 11.81
N ILE A 260 0.09 -8.08 12.37
CA ILE A 260 -1.06 -8.59 11.62
C ILE A 260 -2.26 -7.67 11.87
N ALA A 261 -2.98 -7.35 10.81
CA ALA A 261 -4.29 -6.73 10.90
C ALA A 261 -5.37 -7.66 10.33
N SER A 262 -6.44 -7.90 11.09
CA SER A 262 -7.55 -8.75 10.63
C SER A 262 -8.86 -8.44 11.37
N ARG A 263 -9.95 -9.06 10.93
CA ARG A 263 -11.16 -9.23 11.76
C ARG A 263 -10.92 -10.24 12.87
N PRO A 264 -11.66 -10.16 13.99
CA PRO A 264 -11.71 -11.19 15.04
C PRO A 264 -12.58 -12.38 14.58
N GLU A 265 -12.35 -12.94 13.39
CA GLU A 265 -13.07 -14.15 12.97
C GLU A 265 -12.66 -15.33 13.88
N ALA A 266 -13.61 -16.21 14.23
CA ALA A 266 -13.41 -17.23 15.26
C ALA A 266 -12.18 -18.12 15.00
N ARG A 267 -11.93 -18.48 13.74
CA ARG A 267 -10.75 -19.28 13.34
C ARG A 267 -9.43 -18.53 13.57
N ILE A 268 -9.41 -17.21 13.35
CA ILE A 268 -8.24 -16.36 13.57
C ILE A 268 -8.01 -16.17 15.07
N GLN A 269 -9.07 -15.88 15.85
CA GLN A 269 -8.99 -15.84 17.32
C GLN A 269 -8.43 -17.14 17.91
N MET A 270 -8.96 -18.29 17.48
CA MET A 270 -8.46 -19.60 17.92
C MET A 270 -6.99 -19.81 17.56
N ALA A 271 -6.57 -19.41 16.35
CA ALA A 271 -5.17 -19.55 15.93
C ALA A 271 -4.22 -18.64 16.73
N PHE A 272 -4.61 -17.41 17.08
CA PHE A 272 -3.83 -16.55 17.98
C PHE A 272 -3.75 -17.11 19.40
N ASN A 273 -4.87 -17.61 19.95
CA ASN A 273 -4.91 -18.22 21.28
C ASN A 273 -4.12 -19.54 21.39
N GLN A 274 -3.76 -20.15 20.26
CA GLN A 274 -2.93 -21.36 20.18
C GLN A 274 -1.43 -21.07 20.06
N LEU A 275 -1.03 -19.79 19.89
CA LEU A 275 0.39 -19.45 19.81
C LEU A 275 1.07 -19.58 21.18
N PRO A 276 2.29 -20.14 21.25
CA PRO A 276 3.08 -20.19 22.49
C PRO A 276 3.73 -18.84 22.85
N SER A 277 3.68 -17.86 21.95
CA SER A 277 4.21 -16.51 22.12
C SER A 277 3.17 -15.59 22.77
N HIS A 278 3.61 -14.64 23.60
CA HIS A 278 2.75 -13.50 23.95
C HIS A 278 2.48 -12.64 22.71
N VAL A 279 1.24 -12.14 22.60
CA VAL A 279 0.74 -11.36 21.46
C VAL A 279 0.12 -10.07 21.98
N GLN A 280 0.72 -8.93 21.69
CA GLN A 280 0.10 -7.64 22.00
C GLN A 280 -1.13 -7.46 21.10
N THR A 281 -2.31 -7.26 21.69
CA THR A 281 -3.54 -7.06 20.92
C THR A 281 -4.02 -5.62 21.04
N ILE A 282 -4.32 -4.98 19.90
CA ILE A 282 -5.04 -3.70 19.83
C ILE A 282 -6.36 -3.98 19.12
N PHE A 283 -7.47 -3.86 19.82
CA PHE A 283 -8.81 -4.01 19.24
C PHE A 283 -9.39 -2.62 18.91
N LEU A 284 -9.79 -2.39 17.66
CA LEU A 284 -10.39 -1.11 17.25
C LEU A 284 -11.86 -1.01 17.67
N ASP A 285 -12.09 -0.54 18.89
CA ASP A 285 -13.40 -0.21 19.46
C ASP A 285 -13.55 1.29 19.79
N ASP A 286 -14.54 1.61 20.62
CA ASP A 286 -14.88 2.95 21.06
C ASP A 286 -13.86 3.59 22.01
N GLN A 287 -12.95 2.81 22.63
CA GLN A 287 -11.85 3.37 23.44
C GLN A 287 -11.03 4.37 22.63
N TYR A 288 -10.81 4.07 21.34
CA TYR A 288 -10.07 4.92 20.41
C TYR A 288 -10.93 6.00 19.74
N SER A 289 -12.07 6.37 20.34
CA SER A 289 -12.93 7.49 19.96
C SER A 289 -13.19 7.63 18.44
N PRO A 290 -13.67 6.56 17.75
CA PRO A 290 -13.80 6.55 16.30
C PRO A 290 -14.68 7.68 15.76
N GLU A 291 -15.69 8.12 16.52
CA GLU A 291 -16.53 9.27 16.14
C GLU A 291 -15.74 10.59 16.03
N ASN A 292 -14.78 10.84 16.92
CA ASN A 292 -13.95 12.05 16.87
C ASN A 292 -13.08 12.07 15.62
N ASP A 293 -12.48 10.92 15.28
CA ASP A 293 -11.71 10.77 14.06
C ASP A 293 -12.59 10.89 12.79
N ILE A 294 -13.79 10.28 12.78
CA ILE A 294 -14.73 10.37 11.67
C ILE A 294 -15.21 11.81 11.50
N ARG A 295 -15.51 12.53 12.59
CA ARG A 295 -15.85 13.96 12.58
C ARG A 295 -14.72 14.80 11.98
N GLN A 296 -13.46 14.51 12.32
CA GLN A 296 -12.31 15.18 11.72
C GLN A 296 -12.13 14.83 10.23
N PHE A 297 -12.34 13.58 9.85
CA PHE A 297 -12.32 13.12 8.45
C PHE A 297 -13.39 13.83 7.62
N VAL A 298 -14.65 13.78 8.03
CA VAL A 298 -15.81 14.42 7.36
C VAL A 298 -15.59 15.94 7.23
N LYS A 299 -15.19 16.63 8.30
CA LYS A 299 -14.84 18.07 8.23
C LYS A 299 -13.72 18.36 7.23
N THR A 300 -12.79 17.43 7.01
CA THR A 300 -11.68 17.62 6.07
C THR A 300 -12.08 17.33 4.63
N GLU A 301 -12.85 16.27 4.38
CA GLU A 301 -13.42 15.99 3.06
C GLU A 301 -14.35 17.11 2.58
N PHE A 302 -15.21 17.65 3.44
CA PHE A 302 -16.04 18.82 3.08
C PHE A 302 -15.21 20.06 2.73
N ARG A 303 -14.07 20.31 3.41
CA ARG A 303 -13.13 21.38 3.02
C ARG A 303 -12.50 21.11 1.65
N LYS A 304 -12.11 19.86 1.35
CA LYS A 304 -11.60 19.48 0.01
C LYS A 304 -12.66 19.71 -1.06
N ILE A 305 -13.92 19.33 -0.82
CA ILE A 305 -15.04 19.55 -1.73
C ILE A 305 -15.25 21.06 -1.98
N LYS A 306 -15.31 21.89 -0.92
CA LYS A 306 -15.34 23.35 -1.06
C LYS A 306 -14.18 23.92 -1.89
N GLY A 307 -12.96 23.41 -1.72
CA GLY A 307 -11.77 23.94 -2.36
C GLY A 307 -11.56 23.49 -3.81
N SER A 308 -12.19 22.40 -4.25
CA SER A 308 -11.84 21.75 -5.53
C SER A 308 -13.02 21.35 -6.42
N HIS A 309 -14.26 21.33 -5.90
CA HIS A 309 -15.41 20.86 -6.67
C HIS A 309 -15.84 21.90 -7.74
N PRO A 310 -16.21 21.51 -8.97
CA PRO A 310 -16.64 22.46 -10.01
C PRO A 310 -17.78 23.39 -9.55
N SER A 311 -18.79 22.82 -8.89
CA SER A 311 -19.93 23.55 -8.30
C SER A 311 -19.62 24.26 -6.97
N ALA A 312 -18.35 24.40 -6.56
CA ALA A 312 -18.02 25.01 -5.26
C ALA A 312 -18.57 26.45 -5.10
N ARG A 313 -18.62 27.21 -6.19
CA ARG A 313 -19.16 28.59 -6.21
C ARG A 313 -20.67 28.68 -5.95
N SER A 314 -21.42 27.59 -6.10
CA SER A 314 -22.86 27.55 -5.81
C SER A 314 -23.18 26.99 -4.42
N LEU A 315 -22.16 26.77 -3.57
CA LEU A 315 -22.35 26.31 -2.19
C LEU A 315 -22.52 27.52 -1.26
N PRO A 316 -23.50 27.50 -0.34
CA PRO A 316 -23.62 28.53 0.69
C PRO A 316 -22.33 28.64 1.53
N PRO A 317 -21.96 29.84 2.04
CA PRO A 317 -20.83 30.00 2.94
C PRO A 317 -20.88 29.06 4.15
N GLU A 318 -22.08 28.92 4.73
CA GLU A 318 -22.39 28.10 5.91
C GLU A 318 -22.49 26.58 5.63
N TRP A 319 -22.44 26.13 4.37
CA TRP A 319 -22.45 24.70 4.04
C TRP A 319 -21.06 24.09 4.28
N PRO A 320 -20.90 22.82 4.68
CA PRO A 320 -21.86 22.08 5.49
C PRO A 320 -22.03 22.79 6.84
N SER A 321 -23.24 22.74 7.37
CA SER A 321 -23.52 23.18 8.73
C SER A 321 -22.92 22.18 9.74
N VAL A 322 -22.90 22.56 11.03
CA VAL A 322 -22.49 21.60 12.08
C VAL A 322 -23.42 20.38 12.14
N PRO A 323 -24.77 20.51 12.10
CA PRO A 323 -25.67 19.36 12.00
C PRO A 323 -25.37 18.42 10.82
N ASP A 324 -25.05 18.95 9.63
CA ASP A 324 -24.72 18.12 8.45
C ASP A 324 -23.50 17.22 8.69
N VAL A 325 -22.53 17.68 9.50
CA VAL A 325 -21.37 16.88 9.88
C VAL A 325 -21.75 15.83 10.91
N GLU A 326 -22.44 16.23 11.98
CA GLU A 326 -22.76 15.32 13.09
C GLU A 326 -23.74 14.21 12.66
N GLU A 327 -24.69 14.49 11.76
CA GLU A 327 -25.59 13.46 11.21
C GLU A 327 -24.81 12.34 10.50
N ILE A 328 -23.77 12.69 9.72
CA ILE A 328 -22.91 11.71 9.05
C ILE A 328 -22.06 10.95 10.06
N VAL A 329 -21.59 11.60 11.13
CA VAL A 329 -20.84 10.93 12.22
C VAL A 329 -21.74 9.90 12.91
N THR A 330 -22.94 10.28 13.33
CA THR A 330 -23.92 9.39 13.98
C THR A 330 -24.31 8.22 13.07
N LYS A 331 -24.68 8.48 11.80
CA LYS A 331 -25.01 7.45 10.81
C LYS A 331 -23.81 6.56 10.43
N SER A 332 -22.57 6.95 10.77
CA SER A 332 -21.39 6.10 10.57
C SER A 332 -21.23 5.02 11.64
N SER A 333 -21.77 5.21 12.85
CA SER A 333 -21.68 4.26 13.98
C SER A 333 -20.27 3.68 14.18
N GLY A 334 -19.26 4.56 14.24
CA GLY A 334 -17.83 4.19 14.36
C GLY A 334 -17.15 3.63 13.10
N GLN A 335 -17.87 3.42 12.00
CA GLN A 335 -17.36 2.81 10.78
C GLN A 335 -16.97 3.84 9.70
N PHE A 336 -15.68 3.99 9.43
CA PHE A 336 -15.17 4.90 8.38
C PHE A 336 -15.69 4.59 6.98
N ILE A 337 -16.02 3.33 6.68
CA ILE A 337 -16.51 2.93 5.36
C ILE A 337 -17.82 3.64 4.99
N TYR A 338 -18.68 3.94 5.96
CA TYR A 338 -19.90 4.72 5.73
C TYR A 338 -19.54 6.16 5.37
N ALA A 339 -18.84 6.87 6.26
CA ALA A 339 -18.40 8.25 6.03
C ALA A 339 -17.64 8.42 4.70
N ALA A 340 -16.70 7.52 4.39
CA ALA A 340 -15.95 7.57 3.14
C ALA A 340 -16.83 7.31 1.90
N THR A 341 -17.89 6.50 2.03
CA THR A 341 -18.85 6.28 0.93
C THR A 341 -19.74 7.51 0.73
N VAL A 342 -20.24 8.12 1.81
CA VAL A 342 -20.98 9.39 1.75
C VAL A 342 -20.13 10.50 1.13
N MET A 343 -18.89 10.70 1.59
CA MET A 343 -17.99 11.75 1.06
C MET A 343 -17.68 11.54 -0.43
N ARG A 344 -17.39 10.30 -0.85
CA ARG A 344 -17.20 9.97 -2.29
C ARG A 344 -18.45 10.24 -3.12
N TYR A 345 -19.64 9.92 -2.60
CA TYR A 345 -20.91 10.19 -3.27
C TYR A 345 -21.19 11.69 -3.43
N ILE A 346 -20.89 12.50 -2.41
CA ILE A 346 -21.07 13.97 -2.42
C ILE A 346 -20.03 14.66 -3.33
N ALA A 347 -18.80 14.14 -3.40
CA ALA A 347 -17.70 14.71 -4.18
C ALA A 347 -17.77 14.47 -5.70
N ARG A 348 -18.83 13.84 -6.22
CA ARG A 348 -18.98 13.56 -7.66
C ARG A 348 -19.18 14.84 -8.47
N ALA A 349 -18.19 15.16 -9.30
CA ALA A 349 -18.12 16.35 -10.16
C ALA A 349 -19.36 16.60 -11.06
N SER A 350 -20.13 15.56 -11.37
CA SER A 350 -21.37 15.64 -12.15
C SER A 350 -22.61 16.06 -11.33
N THR A 351 -22.48 16.32 -10.03
CA THR A 351 -23.59 16.64 -9.11
C THR A 351 -23.31 17.89 -8.29
N VAL A 352 -24.36 18.56 -7.77
CA VAL A 352 -24.18 19.67 -6.82
C VAL A 352 -24.01 19.10 -5.41
N PRO A 353 -22.90 19.35 -4.69
CA PRO A 353 -22.63 18.70 -3.40
C PRO A 353 -23.71 18.92 -2.34
N SER A 354 -24.33 20.10 -2.27
CA SER A 354 -25.42 20.39 -1.33
C SER A 354 -26.70 19.60 -1.63
N LEU A 355 -27.00 19.31 -2.90
CA LEU A 355 -28.12 18.44 -3.29
C LEU A 355 -27.79 16.97 -3.03
N SER A 356 -26.56 16.54 -3.33
CA SER A 356 -26.08 15.19 -3.03
C SER A 356 -26.09 14.90 -1.53
N LEU A 357 -25.74 15.89 -0.69
CA LEU A 357 -25.87 15.80 0.77
C LEU A 357 -27.34 15.61 1.18
N LYS A 358 -28.25 16.51 0.79
CA LYS A 358 -29.68 16.39 1.12
C LYS A 358 -30.28 15.04 0.73
N ARG A 359 -29.88 14.49 -0.42
CA ARG A 359 -30.29 13.14 -0.85
C ARG A 359 -29.81 12.04 0.10
N VAL A 360 -28.58 12.12 0.63
CA VAL A 360 -28.06 11.16 1.63
C VAL A 360 -28.76 11.33 2.98
N GLN A 361 -29.07 12.57 3.37
CA GLN A 361 -29.78 12.84 4.63
C GLN A 361 -31.19 12.22 4.60
N GLY A 362 -31.89 12.34 3.46
CA GLY A 362 -33.20 11.72 3.21
C GLY A 362 -33.21 10.19 3.05
N ILE A 363 -32.07 9.49 3.12
CA ILE A 363 -32.06 8.02 3.13
C ILE A 363 -32.64 7.52 4.46
N ILE A 364 -33.85 7.00 4.41
CA ILE A 364 -34.48 6.25 5.51
C ILE A 364 -33.92 4.82 5.47
N PRO A 365 -33.25 4.34 6.53
CA PRO A 365 -32.77 2.97 6.55
C PRO A 365 -33.92 1.98 6.69
N ALA A 366 -33.84 0.83 6.01
CA ALA A 366 -34.79 -0.25 6.19
C ALA A 366 -34.74 -0.76 7.64
N ALA A 367 -35.90 -1.13 8.21
CA ALA A 367 -35.96 -1.73 9.54
C ALA A 367 -35.26 -3.10 9.54
N SER A 368 -34.01 -3.12 10.01
CA SER A 368 -33.13 -4.29 9.95
C SER A 368 -32.15 -4.28 11.13
N ASN A 369 -31.97 -5.46 11.73
CA ASN A 369 -31.03 -5.70 12.82
C ASN A 369 -29.57 -5.88 12.34
N SER A 370 -29.28 -5.58 11.07
CA SER A 370 -27.91 -5.63 10.53
C SER A 370 -27.04 -4.52 11.16
N PRO A 371 -25.81 -4.81 11.62
CA PRO A 371 -24.85 -3.78 12.04
C PRO A 371 -24.35 -2.92 10.86
N PHE A 372 -24.77 -3.24 9.64
CA PHE A 372 -24.47 -2.49 8.41
C PHE A 372 -25.71 -1.82 7.81
N THR A 373 -26.89 -1.82 8.46
CA THR A 373 -28.15 -1.28 7.91
C THR A 373 -28.01 0.11 7.25
N HIS A 374 -27.30 1.05 7.85
CA HIS A 374 -27.03 2.37 7.24
C HIS A 374 -26.15 2.29 5.98
N LEU A 375 -25.12 1.42 5.99
CA LEU A 375 -24.22 1.18 4.87
C LEU A 375 -24.93 0.47 3.71
N ASP A 376 -25.74 -0.54 4.02
CA ASP A 376 -26.58 -1.26 3.05
C ASP A 376 -27.57 -0.30 2.38
N SER A 377 -28.17 0.61 3.16
CA SER A 377 -29.12 1.62 2.67
C SER A 377 -28.48 2.64 1.73
N ILE A 378 -27.23 3.08 1.98
CA ILE A 378 -26.53 3.97 1.04
C ILE A 378 -26.07 3.23 -0.24
N TYR A 379 -25.68 1.95 -0.15
CA TYR A 379 -25.41 1.17 -1.37
C TYR A 379 -26.68 0.94 -2.20
N ALA A 380 -27.78 0.56 -1.57
CA ALA A 380 -29.10 0.42 -2.19
C ALA A 380 -29.51 1.73 -2.91
N PHE A 381 -29.39 2.86 -2.21
CA PHE A 381 -29.66 4.18 -2.80
C PHE A 381 -28.72 4.50 -3.98
N ILE A 382 -27.41 4.25 -3.87
CA ILE A 382 -26.47 4.49 -4.99
C ILE A 382 -26.84 3.63 -6.21
N LEU A 383 -27.24 2.37 -5.99
CA LEU A 383 -27.66 1.45 -7.05
C LEU A 383 -29.00 1.83 -7.68
N SER A 384 -29.93 2.44 -6.93
CA SER A 384 -31.21 2.94 -7.48
C SER A 384 -31.03 4.13 -8.43
N GLN A 385 -29.95 4.91 -8.27
CA GLN A 385 -29.61 6.05 -9.13
C GLN A 385 -28.89 5.67 -10.43
N VAL A 386 -28.75 4.38 -10.75
CA VAL A 386 -28.15 3.91 -12.00
C VAL A 386 -29.10 4.13 -13.17
N ASP A 387 -28.63 4.79 -14.24
CA ASP A 387 -29.45 5.10 -15.43
C ASP A 387 -29.64 3.88 -16.34
N ASP A 388 -28.57 3.15 -16.66
CA ASP A 388 -28.64 1.87 -17.39
C ASP A 388 -28.45 0.70 -16.44
N LEU A 389 -29.55 0.24 -15.86
CA LEU A 389 -29.60 -0.93 -15.01
C LEU A 389 -29.09 -2.18 -15.75
N ARG A 390 -29.32 -2.31 -17.06
CA ARG A 390 -28.98 -3.51 -17.83
C ARG A 390 -27.48 -3.60 -18.05
N ALA A 391 -26.86 -2.54 -18.59
CA ALA A 391 -25.40 -2.48 -18.74
C ALA A 391 -24.68 -2.60 -17.39
N THR A 392 -25.28 -2.08 -16.30
CA THR A 392 -24.73 -2.23 -14.94
C THR A 392 -24.85 -3.67 -14.43
N CYS A 393 -25.99 -4.34 -14.62
CA CYS A 393 -26.13 -5.77 -14.34
C CYS A 393 -25.12 -6.60 -15.14
N ASP A 394 -24.95 -6.29 -16.43
CA ASP A 394 -24.02 -7.01 -17.32
C ASP A 394 -22.56 -6.78 -16.91
N MET A 395 -22.16 -5.54 -16.59
CA MET A 395 -20.81 -5.24 -16.05
C MET A 395 -20.54 -5.91 -14.71
N LEU A 396 -21.50 -5.85 -13.77
CA LEU A 396 -21.37 -6.50 -12.47
C LEU A 396 -21.29 -8.03 -12.64
N SER A 397 -22.12 -8.60 -13.52
CA SER A 397 -22.09 -10.04 -13.83
C SER A 397 -20.74 -10.46 -14.41
N MET A 398 -20.24 -9.75 -15.43
CA MET A 398 -18.92 -10.00 -15.99
C MET A 398 -17.79 -9.83 -14.96
N THR A 399 -17.94 -8.91 -14.02
CA THR A 399 -16.97 -8.68 -12.93
C THR A 399 -17.00 -9.81 -11.90
N PHE A 400 -18.18 -10.28 -11.51
CA PHE A 400 -18.36 -11.40 -10.57
C PHE A 400 -17.89 -12.73 -11.17
N VAL A 401 -18.23 -13.04 -12.43
CA VAL A 401 -17.72 -14.22 -13.15
C VAL A 401 -16.19 -14.19 -13.24
N LYS A 402 -15.59 -13.06 -13.63
CA LYS A 402 -14.12 -12.90 -13.66
C LYS A 402 -13.45 -13.05 -12.29
N LYS A 403 -14.19 -12.80 -11.20
CA LYS A 403 -13.73 -12.93 -9.82
C LYS A 403 -14.14 -14.26 -9.16
N GLY A 404 -14.64 -15.23 -9.92
CA GLY A 404 -14.98 -16.57 -9.43
C GLY A 404 -16.25 -16.65 -8.59
N PHE A 405 -17.08 -15.60 -8.55
CA PHE A 405 -18.36 -15.63 -7.84
C PHE A 405 -19.42 -16.35 -8.69
N ILE A 406 -20.09 -17.34 -8.11
CA ILE A 406 -21.29 -17.95 -8.68
C ILE A 406 -22.44 -16.96 -8.51
N ILE A 407 -22.88 -16.36 -9.62
CA ILE A 407 -24.03 -15.47 -9.63
C ILE A 407 -25.29 -16.33 -9.63
N GLY A 408 -25.99 -16.38 -8.50
CA GLY A 408 -27.37 -16.88 -8.45
C GLY A 408 -28.30 -15.97 -9.27
N PRO A 409 -29.51 -16.45 -9.65
CA PRO A 409 -30.49 -15.67 -10.43
C PRO A 409 -30.87 -14.31 -9.78
N SER A 410 -30.58 -14.17 -8.49
CA SER A 410 -30.90 -13.04 -7.63
C SER A 410 -30.14 -11.73 -7.88
N LEU A 411 -29.07 -11.67 -8.69
CA LEU A 411 -28.38 -10.38 -8.92
C LEU A 411 -29.27 -9.39 -9.68
N LYS A 412 -29.98 -9.85 -10.72
CA LYS A 412 -30.93 -9.03 -11.47
C LYS A 412 -32.13 -8.67 -10.61
N GLU A 413 -32.64 -9.61 -9.80
CA GLU A 413 -33.75 -9.38 -8.88
C GLU A 413 -33.38 -8.30 -7.84
N LEU A 414 -32.24 -8.44 -7.17
CA LEU A 414 -31.73 -7.51 -6.15
C LEU A 414 -31.51 -6.10 -6.73
N LEU A 415 -30.87 -5.98 -7.89
CA LEU A 415 -30.66 -4.69 -8.54
C LEU A 415 -31.97 -4.08 -9.08
N SER A 416 -32.88 -4.91 -9.61
CA SER A 416 -34.21 -4.42 -10.05
C SER A 416 -35.11 -4.03 -8.89
N HIS A 417 -35.01 -4.68 -7.73
CA HIS A 417 -35.73 -4.30 -6.51
C HIS A 417 -35.30 -2.91 -6.05
N TYR A 418 -33.99 -2.62 -6.02
CA TYR A 418 -33.49 -1.29 -5.69
C TYR A 418 -33.77 -0.23 -6.76
N HIS A 419 -33.81 -0.60 -8.05
CA HIS A 419 -34.16 0.35 -9.12
C HIS A 419 -35.67 0.66 -9.19
N ASN A 420 -36.53 -0.32 -8.89
CA ASN A 420 -37.99 -0.15 -8.95
C ASN A 420 -38.56 0.55 -7.71
N THR A 421 -37.89 0.49 -6.55
CA THR A 421 -38.27 1.21 -5.31
C THR A 421 -37.97 2.73 -5.36
N ARG A 422 -37.70 3.28 -6.55
CA ARG A 422 -37.40 4.71 -6.80
C ARG A 422 -38.53 5.65 -6.36
N THR A 423 -39.76 5.15 -6.20
CA THR A 423 -40.95 5.86 -5.70
C THR A 423 -41.09 5.86 -4.17
N ASP A 424 -40.58 4.84 -3.49
CA ASP A 424 -40.95 4.57 -2.09
C ASP A 424 -40.07 5.35 -1.11
N PHE A 425 -38.87 5.75 -1.54
CA PHE A 425 -37.93 6.58 -0.77
C PHE A 425 -38.18 8.08 -0.92
N PHE A 426 -39.02 8.52 -1.85
CA PHE A 426 -39.34 9.94 -2.10
C PHE A 426 -40.79 10.10 -2.56
N PRO A 427 -41.76 10.22 -1.63
CA PRO A 427 -43.00 10.93 -1.94
C PRO A 427 -42.64 12.37 -2.31
N LEU A 428 -43.22 12.86 -3.41
CA LEU A 428 -43.02 14.22 -3.96
C LEU A 428 -43.51 15.32 -3.01
#